data_AF-A0A941VWM5-F1
#
_entry.id   AF-A0A941VWM5-F1
#
_cell.length_a   1.000
_cell.length_b   1.000
_cell.length_c   1.000
_cell.angle_alpha   90.00
_cell.angle_beta   90.00
_cell.angle_gamma   90.00
#
_symmetry.space_group_name_H-M   'P 1'
#
loop_
_entity.id
_entity.type
_entity.pdbx_description
1 polymer ?
#
loop_
_entity_poly.entity_id
_entity_poly.type
_entity_poly.pdbx_seq_one_letter_code
_entity_poly.pdbx_strand_id
1 'polypeptide(L)'
;LDFANGLTVQGFEIPSLLVRRAETEVELKEGQYLALAGLIDNSTIESISKIPILGDIPILGAFFKSTNTRARQTELLVFVTPKIVRASEVAPSLPTGEPITWKWPGWMRKELESQPLRWGVQPSTPPSASVPPTQP
;
A
#
# COMPACT_ATOMS: atom_id res chain seq x y z
N LEU A 1 -9.00 5.74 4.21
CA LEU A 1 -9.53 6.57 5.31
C LEU A 1 -10.93 6.98 4.92
N ASP A 2 -11.89 6.81 5.82
CA ASP A 2 -13.29 7.19 5.61
C ASP A 2 -13.66 8.30 6.60
N PHE A 3 -13.84 9.49 6.05
CA PHE A 3 -14.17 10.72 6.78
C PHE A 3 -15.69 10.86 6.99
N ALA A 4 -16.51 10.26 6.11
CA ALA A 4 -17.97 10.34 6.24
C ALA A 4 -18.48 9.59 7.47
N ASN A 5 -17.78 8.52 7.86
CA ASN A 5 -18.08 7.72 9.04
C ASN A 5 -17.02 7.89 10.15
N GLY A 6 -16.36 9.06 10.22
CA GLY A 6 -15.36 9.38 11.24
C GLY A 6 -15.95 9.69 12.62
N LEU A 7 -15.11 9.61 13.66
CA LEU A 7 -15.47 10.04 15.02
C LEU A 7 -14.92 11.44 15.29
N THR A 8 -15.77 12.36 15.75
CA THR A 8 -15.35 13.70 16.14
C THR A 8 -15.18 13.79 17.65
N VAL A 9 -13.97 14.06 18.12
CA VAL A 9 -13.65 14.25 19.54
C VAL A 9 -13.04 15.62 19.74
N GLN A 10 -13.71 16.48 20.52
CA GLN A 10 -13.24 17.84 20.84
C GLN A 10 -12.87 18.69 19.61
N GLY A 11 -13.58 18.50 18.49
CA GLY A 11 -13.33 19.24 17.24
C GLY A 11 -12.24 18.65 16.35
N PHE A 12 -11.59 17.55 16.75
CA PHE A 12 -10.73 16.76 15.88
C PHE A 12 -11.50 15.61 15.25
N GLU A 13 -11.40 15.48 13.93
CA GLU A 13 -11.99 14.39 13.16
C GLU A 13 -10.98 13.25 13.06
N ILE A 14 -11.32 12.10 13.66
CA ILE A 14 -10.55 10.87 13.53
C ILE A 14 -11.25 10.03 12.45
N PRO A 15 -10.68 9.92 11.24
CA PRO A 15 -11.29 9.14 10.18
C PRO A 15 -11.31 7.66 10.54
N SER A 16 -12.36 6.96 10.14
CA SER A 16 -12.42 5.52 10.28
C SER A 16 -11.57 4.82 9.22
N LEU A 17 -11.22 3.57 9.48
CA LEU A 17 -10.42 2.77 8.56
C LEU A 17 -11.33 2.03 7.59
N LEU A 18 -11.24 2.37 6.30
CA LEU A 18 -11.86 1.60 5.23
C LEU A 18 -11.00 0.36 4.93
N VAL A 19 -11.40 -0.81 5.44
CA VAL A 19 -10.72 -2.09 5.19
C VAL A 19 -11.53 -2.91 4.19
N ARG A 20 -10.85 -3.47 3.19
CA ARG A 20 -11.40 -4.46 2.26
C ARG A 20 -10.77 -5.81 2.59
N ARG A 21 -11.56 -6.81 2.94
CA ARG A 21 -11.11 -8.16 3.33
C ARG A 21 -11.85 -9.23 2.55
N ALA A 22 -11.12 -10.25 2.11
CA ALA A 22 -11.65 -11.45 1.50
C ALA A 22 -10.91 -12.66 2.09
N GLU A 23 -11.63 -13.72 2.43
CA GLU A 23 -11.10 -14.96 2.97
C GLU A 23 -11.57 -16.11 2.06
N THR A 24 -10.62 -16.85 1.49
CA THR A 24 -10.89 -17.89 0.49
C THR A 24 -9.93 -19.07 0.69
N GLU A 25 -10.42 -20.29 0.55
CA GLU A 25 -9.61 -21.51 0.57
C GLU A 25 -9.63 -22.15 -0.82
N VAL A 26 -8.46 -22.38 -1.40
CA VAL A 26 -8.31 -22.75 -2.82
C VAL A 26 -7.12 -23.72 -2.99
N GLU A 27 -7.29 -24.73 -3.84
CA GLU A 27 -6.21 -25.63 -4.25
C GLU A 27 -5.75 -25.27 -5.67
N LEU A 28 -4.46 -25.02 -5.83
CA LEU A 28 -3.86 -24.60 -7.10
C LEU A 28 -2.55 -25.37 -7.34
N LYS A 29 -2.30 -25.73 -8.59
CA LYS A 29 -1.00 -26.24 -9.02
C LYS A 29 0.00 -25.10 -9.20
N GLU A 30 1.29 -25.42 -9.13
CA GLU A 30 2.36 -24.45 -9.36
C GLU A 30 2.19 -23.69 -10.67
N GLY A 31 2.29 -22.36 -10.61
CA GLY A 31 2.18 -21.48 -11.77
C GLY A 31 0.74 -21.25 -12.29
N GLN A 32 -0.29 -21.84 -11.65
CA GLN A 32 -1.67 -21.50 -11.98
C GLN A 32 -2.06 -20.13 -11.44
N TYR A 33 -2.86 -19.40 -12.20
CA TYR A 33 -3.40 -18.10 -11.80
C TYR A 33 -4.83 -18.26 -11.32
N LEU A 34 -5.15 -17.63 -10.19
CA LEU A 34 -6.52 -17.55 -9.71
C LEU A 34 -6.84 -16.11 -9.33
N ALA A 35 -7.97 -15.61 -9.82
CA ALA A 35 -8.58 -14.39 -9.33
C ALA A 35 -9.40 -14.72 -8.07
N LEU A 36 -9.00 -14.17 -6.92
CA LEU A 36 -9.66 -14.43 -5.63
C LEU A 36 -10.85 -13.51 -5.40
N ALA A 37 -10.71 -12.25 -5.78
CA ALA A 37 -11.70 -11.23 -5.53
C ALA A 37 -11.68 -10.18 -6.63
N GLY A 38 -12.86 -9.62 -6.90
CA GLY A 38 -13.06 -8.45 -7.74
C GLY A 38 -14.06 -7.52 -7.07
N LEU A 39 -13.80 -6.21 -7.10
CA LEU A 39 -14.72 -5.18 -6.65
C LEU A 39 -14.72 -4.05 -7.67
N ILE A 40 -15.93 -3.66 -8.10
CA ILE A 40 -16.16 -2.46 -8.90
C ILE A 40 -17.07 -1.58 -8.06
N ASP A 41 -16.59 -0.40 -7.70
CA ASP A 41 -17.33 0.60 -6.95
C ASP A 41 -17.53 1.83 -7.83
N ASN A 42 -18.78 2.25 -8.02
CA ASN A 42 -19.15 3.38 -8.86
C ASN A 42 -20.09 4.32 -8.08
N SER A 43 -19.67 5.57 -7.93
CA SER A 43 -20.41 6.61 -7.23
C SER A 43 -20.56 7.84 -8.11
N THR A 44 -21.80 8.18 -8.44
CA THR A 44 -22.15 9.41 -9.17
C THR A 44 -23.00 10.29 -8.28
N ILE A 45 -22.54 11.51 -8.05
CA ILE A 45 -23.27 12.55 -7.31
C ILE A 45 -23.58 13.69 -8.28
N GLU A 46 -24.86 13.97 -8.47
CA GLU A 46 -25.33 15.12 -9.24
C GLU A 46 -25.92 16.16 -8.29
N SER A 47 -25.41 17.39 -8.37
CA SER A 47 -25.87 18.52 -7.58
C SER A 47 -26.38 19.61 -8.51
N ILE A 48 -27.68 19.89 -8.46
CA ILE A 48 -28.34 20.89 -9.31
C ILE A 48 -28.71 22.09 -8.45
N SER A 49 -28.10 23.23 -8.73
CA SER A 49 -28.49 24.53 -8.18
C SER A 49 -29.28 25.29 -9.23
N LYS A 50 -30.47 25.80 -8.91
CA LYS A 50 -31.30 26.55 -9.86
C LYS A 50 -31.96 27.76 -9.22
N ILE A 51 -32.21 28.80 -10.00
CA ILE A 51 -33.06 29.92 -9.59
C ILE A 51 -34.53 29.45 -9.66
N PRO A 52 -35.34 29.59 -8.60
CA PRO A 52 -36.76 29.26 -8.63
C PRO A 52 -37.48 30.00 -9.76
N ILE A 53 -38.49 29.38 -10.38
CA ILE A 53 -39.26 29.89 -11.53
C ILE A 53 -38.45 29.94 -12.83
N LEU A 54 -37.31 30.64 -12.87
CA LEU A 54 -36.51 30.80 -14.09
C LEU A 54 -35.81 29.51 -14.54
N GLY A 55 -35.39 28.67 -13.60
CA GLY A 55 -34.70 27.41 -13.90
C GLY A 55 -35.59 26.31 -14.49
N ASP A 56 -36.91 26.47 -14.41
CA ASP A 56 -37.89 25.47 -14.88
C ASP A 56 -38.49 25.81 -16.25
N ILE A 57 -38.10 26.95 -16.85
CA ILE A 57 -38.56 27.36 -18.18
C ILE A 57 -38.01 26.37 -19.23
N PRO A 58 -38.85 25.75 -20.07
CA PRO A 58 -38.39 24.91 -21.16
C PRO A 58 -37.45 25.71 -22.08
N ILE A 59 -36.38 25.08 -22.58
CA ILE A 59 -35.39 25.69 -23.49
C ILE A 59 -34.48 26.73 -22.81
N LEU A 60 -35.03 27.67 -22.01
CA LEU A 60 -34.28 28.77 -21.40
C LEU A 60 -33.75 28.48 -19.98
N GLY A 61 -34.35 27.54 -19.25
CA GLY A 61 -33.99 27.24 -17.87
C GLY A 61 -32.55 26.73 -17.69
N ALA A 62 -31.91 26.27 -18.76
CA ALA A 62 -30.50 25.86 -18.75
C ALA A 62 -29.53 27.00 -18.39
N PHE A 63 -29.85 28.25 -18.72
CA PHE A 63 -29.03 29.41 -18.38
C PHE A 63 -29.14 29.83 -16.90
N PHE A 64 -30.18 29.36 -16.21
CA PHE A 64 -30.48 29.70 -14.81
C PHE A 64 -30.31 28.52 -13.85
N LYS A 65 -29.68 27.43 -14.33
CA LYS A 65 -29.29 26.27 -13.52
C LYS A 65 -27.80 26.00 -13.67
N SER A 66 -27.19 25.55 -12.58
CA SER A 66 -25.83 25.04 -12.54
C SER A 66 -25.90 23.59 -12.09
N THR A 67 -25.42 22.69 -12.92
CA THR A 67 -25.31 21.26 -12.60
C THR A 67 -23.84 20.94 -12.35
N ASN A 68 -23.55 20.33 -11.21
CA ASN A 68 -22.25 19.79 -10.88
C ASN A 68 -22.35 18.27 -10.76
N THR A 69 -21.69 17.56 -11.65
CA THR A 69 -21.66 16.10 -11.65
C THR A 69 -20.28 15.62 -11.24
N ARG A 70 -20.23 14.77 -10.20
CA ARG A 70 -19.01 14.13 -9.74
C ARG A 70 -19.16 12.63 -9.89
N ALA A 71 -18.33 12.02 -10.73
CA ALA A 71 -18.26 10.57 -10.89
C ALA A 71 -16.96 10.04 -10.29
N ARG A 72 -17.03 8.92 -9.56
CA ARG A 72 -15.89 8.21 -8.99
C ARG A 72 -16.04 6.73 -9.26
N GLN A 73 -15.03 6.14 -9.89
CA GLN A 73 -14.94 4.71 -10.15
C GLN A 73 -13.69 4.15 -9.49
N THR A 74 -13.83 3.04 -8.76
CA THR A 74 -12.73 2.30 -8.13
C THR A 74 -12.83 0.85 -8.51
N GLU A 75 -11.74 0.29 -9.04
CA GLU A 75 -11.64 -1.12 -9.42
C GLU A 75 -10.54 -1.79 -8.61
N LEU A 76 -10.83 -2.98 -8.11
CA LEU A 76 -9.88 -3.80 -7.38
C LEU A 76 -9.98 -5.24 -7.88
N LEU A 77 -8.84 -5.81 -8.27
CA LEU A 77 -8.70 -7.21 -8.63
C LEU A 77 -7.56 -7.82 -7.81
N VAL A 78 -7.83 -8.97 -7.19
CA VAL A 78 -6.85 -9.70 -6.39
C VAL A 78 -6.54 -11.02 -7.07
N PHE A 79 -5.27 -11.19 -7.44
CA PHE A 79 -4.76 -12.41 -8.08
C PHE A 79 -3.76 -13.10 -7.16
N VAL A 80 -3.73 -14.43 -7.24
CA VAL A 80 -2.70 -15.25 -6.59
C VAL A 80 -2.12 -16.26 -7.56
N THR A 81 -0.82 -16.51 -7.39
CA THR A 81 -0.06 -17.50 -8.14
C THR A 81 0.84 -18.25 -7.17
N PRO A 82 0.64 -19.56 -6.94
CA PRO A 82 1.49 -20.33 -6.07
C PRO A 82 2.82 -20.66 -6.77
N LYS A 83 3.90 -20.65 -6.00
CA LYS A 83 5.25 -21.05 -6.43
C LYS A 83 5.82 -22.06 -5.45
N ILE A 84 6.32 -23.19 -5.96
CA ILE A 84 6.96 -24.21 -5.13
C ILE A 84 8.47 -23.96 -5.21
N VAL A 85 9.09 -23.65 -4.07
CA VAL A 85 10.54 -23.45 -3.98
C VAL A 85 11.20 -24.65 -3.34
N ARG A 86 12.32 -25.09 -3.92
CA ARG A 86 13.19 -26.11 -3.30
C ARG A 86 14.28 -25.41 -2.49
N ALA A 87 14.73 -26.06 -1.42
CA ALA A 87 15.90 -25.60 -0.69
C ALA A 87 17.11 -25.59 -1.64
N SER A 88 17.78 -24.45 -1.72
CA SER A 88 19.01 -24.27 -2.50
C SER A 88 20.16 -24.10 -1.51
N GLU A 89 21.25 -24.83 -1.71
CA GLU A 89 22.50 -24.63 -0.96
C GLU A 89 23.15 -23.28 -1.30
N VAL A 90 22.84 -22.75 -2.48
CA VAL A 90 23.27 -21.42 -2.91
C VAL A 90 22.28 -20.40 -2.36
N ALA A 91 22.76 -19.55 -1.46
CA ALA A 91 22.00 -18.43 -0.93
C ALA A 91 21.53 -17.52 -2.09
N PRO A 92 20.26 -17.07 -2.09
CA PRO A 92 19.80 -16.14 -3.11
C PRO A 92 20.66 -14.88 -3.08
N SER A 93 20.97 -14.32 -4.25
CA SER A 93 21.62 -13.03 -4.33
C SER A 93 20.72 -11.99 -3.65
N LEU A 94 21.22 -11.43 -2.56
CA LEU A 94 20.48 -10.40 -1.84
C LEU A 94 20.44 -9.14 -2.73
N PRO A 95 19.30 -8.42 -2.79
CA PRO A 95 19.19 -7.18 -3.56
C PRO A 95 20.16 -6.09 -3.06
N THR A 96 20.78 -6.29 -1.90
CA THR A 96 21.75 -5.40 -1.28
C THR A 96 23.20 -5.67 -1.73
N GLY A 97 23.46 -6.61 -2.64
CA GLY A 97 24.83 -6.96 -3.08
C GLY A 97 25.62 -7.78 -2.06
N GLU A 98 26.88 -8.09 -2.35
CA GLU A 98 27.73 -8.90 -1.46
C GLU A 98 28.08 -8.14 -0.16
N PRO A 99 27.89 -8.74 1.04
CA PRO A 99 28.11 -8.06 2.32
C PRO A 99 29.49 -7.42 2.48
N ILE A 100 30.50 -7.99 1.84
CA ILE A 100 31.90 -7.51 1.89
C ILE A 100 32.12 -6.19 1.14
N THR A 101 31.20 -5.78 0.28
CA THR A 101 31.30 -4.56 -0.54
C THR A 101 30.65 -3.33 0.10
N TRP A 102 29.99 -3.49 1.25
CA TRP A 102 29.27 -2.40 1.91
C TRP A 102 30.21 -1.40 2.59
N LYS A 103 29.99 -0.10 2.31
CA LYS A 103 30.77 1.00 2.90
C LYS A 103 30.19 1.43 4.25
N TRP A 104 30.46 0.64 5.28
CA TRP A 104 30.05 0.96 6.66
C TRP A 104 30.63 2.29 7.18
N PRO A 105 29.90 3.04 8.02
CA PRO A 105 30.46 4.14 8.79
C PRO A 105 31.61 3.67 9.70
N GLY A 106 32.63 4.51 9.89
CA GLY A 106 33.84 4.13 10.64
C GLY A 106 33.59 3.76 12.10
N TRP A 107 32.61 4.39 12.76
CA TRP A 107 32.24 4.07 14.14
C TRP A 107 31.77 2.63 14.32
N MET A 108 31.10 2.08 13.31
CA MET A 108 30.52 0.75 13.36
C MET A 108 31.58 -0.34 13.13
N ARG A 109 32.54 -0.11 12.22
CA ARG A 109 33.69 -1.01 12.03
C ARG A 109 34.47 -1.19 13.33
N LYS A 110 34.72 -0.06 14.02
CA LYS A 110 35.49 -0.05 15.27
C LYS A 110 34.82 -0.86 16.39
N GLU A 111 33.49 -0.88 16.43
CA GLU A 111 32.70 -1.64 17.41
C GLU A 111 32.64 -3.14 17.09
N LEU A 112 32.70 -3.52 15.81
CA LEU A 112 32.78 -4.92 15.40
C LEU A 112 34.18 -5.50 15.66
N GLU A 113 35.21 -4.70 15.44
CA GLU A 113 36.61 -5.07 15.65
C GLU A 113 37.01 -5.06 17.14
N SER A 114 36.33 -4.28 17.99
CA SER A 114 36.64 -4.18 19.43
C SER A 114 36.12 -5.34 20.26
N GLN A 115 35.27 -6.21 19.70
CA GLN A 115 34.72 -7.34 20.44
C GLN A 115 35.76 -8.47 20.60
N PRO A 116 36.07 -8.90 21.83
CA PRO A 116 36.96 -10.04 22.03
C PRO A 116 36.27 -11.30 21.54
N LEU A 117 36.97 -12.12 20.74
CA LEU A 117 36.52 -13.44 20.31
C LEU A 117 36.23 -14.32 21.53
N ARG A 118 34.97 -14.38 21.96
CA ARG A 118 34.52 -15.28 23.02
C ARG A 118 33.90 -16.52 22.38
N TRP A 119 34.68 -17.61 22.44
CA TRP A 119 34.35 -19.00 22.10
C TRP A 119 33.74 -19.25 20.71
N GLY A 120 34.60 -19.54 19.73
CA GLY A 120 34.32 -20.41 18.57
C GLY A 120 33.20 -20.01 17.60
N VAL A 121 32.39 -19.01 17.90
CA VAL A 121 31.33 -18.49 17.05
C VAL A 121 31.92 -17.30 16.31
N GLN A 122 32.26 -17.49 15.04
CA GLN A 122 32.51 -16.36 14.15
C GLN A 122 31.27 -15.46 14.20
N PRO A 123 31.43 -14.12 14.25
CA PRO A 123 30.29 -13.22 14.24
C PRO A 123 29.43 -13.57 13.03
N SER A 124 28.23 -14.12 13.28
CA SER A 124 27.25 -14.30 12.23
C SER A 124 27.04 -12.93 11.61
N THR A 125 27.20 -12.84 10.29
CA THR A 125 26.92 -11.65 9.49
C THR A 125 25.75 -10.89 10.10
N PRO A 126 25.89 -9.61 10.47
CA PRO A 126 24.85 -8.90 11.18
C PRO A 126 23.53 -9.00 10.41
N PRO A 127 22.39 -9.22 11.09
CA PRO A 127 21.10 -9.30 10.42
C PRO A 127 20.91 -8.03 9.61
N SER A 128 20.53 -8.23 8.35
CA SER A 128 20.24 -7.19 7.37
C SER A 128 19.31 -6.13 7.98
N ALA A 129 19.89 -5.06 8.50
CA ALA A 129 19.17 -3.95 9.10
C ALA A 129 19.53 -2.70 8.32
N SER A 130 18.57 -2.31 7.48
CA SER A 130 18.23 -0.96 7.03
C SER A 130 19.38 -0.05 6.63
N VAL A 131 19.54 0.12 5.31
CA VAL A 131 20.15 1.32 4.73
C VAL A 131 19.55 2.56 5.41
N PRO A 132 20.32 3.38 6.15
CA PRO A 132 19.81 4.64 6.66
C PRO A 132 19.55 5.59 5.49
N PRO A 133 18.53 6.46 5.55
CA PRO A 133 18.27 7.41 4.49
C PRO A 133 19.51 8.29 4.26
N THR A 134 19.85 8.50 3.00
CA THR A 134 20.72 9.60 2.57
C THR A 134 20.11 10.89 3.11
N GLN A 135 20.68 11.44 4.17
CA GLN A 135 20.40 12.80 4.59
C GLN A 135 21.22 13.74 3.67
N PRO A 136 20.63 14.83 3.17
CA PRO A 136 21.19 15.65 2.08
C PRO A 136 22.58 16.22 2.36
#